data_AF-A0A523S0B2-F1
#
_entry.id   AF-A0A523S0B2-F1
#
_cell.length_a   1.000
_cell.length_b   1.000
_cell.length_c   1.000
_cell.angle_alpha   90.00
_cell.angle_beta   90.00
_cell.angle_gamma   90.00
#
_symmetry.space_group_name_H-M   'P 1'
#
loop_
_entity.id
_entity.type
_entity.pdbx_description
1 polymer ?
#
loop_
_entity_poly.entity_id
_entity_poly.type
_entity_poly.pdbx_seq_one_letter_code
_entity_poly.pdbx_strand_id
1 'polypeptide(L)'
;ENELRKVKFYIFVIVSFFAVWIGFSRLTGSAEALEATLGAFANDAFAPLNPAYILFVVLPEQMSSGLWPTSFDTLWYFTQWGWPLVQLGFVIFVFLISFWIPRWFCRWMCPAGWFYSLFSKDALIGIGRNPARCTPETCNVCEEVCPMNIRIRKFPYQHMHSPDCIMCLDCKSHCPNNAIVMRFS
;
A
#
# COMPACT_ATOMS: atom_id res chain seq x y z
N GLU A 1 -9.05 12.82 -1.61
CA GLU A 1 -7.59 12.96 -1.83
C GLU A 1 -6.93 13.67 -0.65
N ASN A 2 -7.25 14.94 -0.36
CA ASN A 2 -6.67 15.64 0.80
C ASN A 2 -6.92 14.96 2.15
N GLU A 3 -8.15 14.54 2.44
CA GLU A 3 -8.46 13.83 3.70
C GLU A 3 -7.75 12.49 3.82
N LEU A 4 -7.73 11.70 2.73
CA LEU A 4 -6.96 10.45 2.64
C LEU A 4 -5.46 10.68 2.89
N ARG A 5 -4.89 11.78 2.39
CA ARG A 5 -3.49 12.12 2.59
C ARG A 5 -3.18 12.48 4.05
N LYS A 6 -4.10 13.17 4.74
CA LYS A 6 -3.98 13.44 6.19
C LYS A 6 -3.99 12.14 6.98
N VAL A 7 -4.89 11.21 6.65
CA VAL A 7 -4.93 9.89 7.31
C VAL A 7 -3.60 9.15 7.13
N LYS A 8 -3.07 9.06 5.91
CA LYS A 8 -1.77 8.43 5.66
C LYS A 8 -0.63 9.13 6.42
N PHE A 9 -0.67 10.46 6.52
CA PHE A 9 0.30 11.23 7.30
C PHE A 9 0.24 10.87 8.79
N TYR A 10 -0.96 10.83 9.39
CA TYR A 10 -1.11 10.44 10.79
C TYR A 10 -0.61 9.02 11.04
N ILE A 11 -0.94 8.06 10.16
CA ILE A 11 -0.42 6.69 10.24
C ILE A 11 1.11 6.70 10.19
N PHE A 12 1.70 7.44 9.25
CA PHE A 12 3.16 7.53 9.12
C PHE A 12 3.81 8.13 10.37
N VAL A 13 3.26 9.22 10.93
CA VAL A 13 3.80 9.87 12.14
C VAL A 13 3.71 8.93 13.34
N ILE A 14 2.56 8.28 13.55
CA ILE A 14 2.37 7.35 14.66
C ILE A 14 3.36 6.19 14.56
N VAL A 15 3.48 5.57 13.38
CA VAL A 15 4.37 4.42 13.25
C VAL A 15 5.84 4.83 13.31
N SER A 16 6.21 5.98 12.75
CA SER A 16 7.57 6.51 12.87
C SER A 16 7.92 6.82 14.32
N PHE A 17 6.98 7.36 15.10
CA PHE A 17 7.16 7.60 16.53
C PHE A 17 7.44 6.29 17.28
N PHE A 18 6.62 5.24 17.07
CA PHE A 18 6.85 3.94 17.71
C PHE A 18 8.19 3.32 17.27
N ALA A 19 8.53 3.40 15.99
CA ALA A 19 9.81 2.88 15.49
C ALA A 19 11.02 3.59 16.12
N VAL A 20 10.98 4.93 16.23
CA VAL A 20 12.03 5.71 16.90
C VAL A 20 12.08 5.40 18.39
N TRP A 21 10.91 5.24 19.03
CA TRP A 21 10.82 4.90 20.45
C TRP A 21 11.44 3.54 20.76
N ILE A 22 11.14 2.52 19.95
CA ILE A 22 11.74 1.18 20.08
C ILE A 22 13.25 1.26 19.82
N GLY A 23 13.68 1.98 18.78
CA GLY A 23 15.09 2.18 18.47
C GLY A 23 15.85 2.84 19.63
N PHE A 24 15.26 3.86 20.25
CA PHE A 24 15.84 4.51 21.42
C PHE A 24 15.87 3.57 22.63
N SER A 25 14.80 2.81 22.88
CA SER A 25 14.74 1.84 23.98
C SER A 25 15.78 0.71 23.84
N ARG A 26 16.11 0.31 22.60
CA ARG A 26 17.20 -0.63 22.31
C ARG A 26 18.57 -0.06 22.67
N LEU A 27 18.79 1.24 22.45
CA LEU A 27 20.05 1.91 22.83
C LEU A 27 20.20 2.05 24.34
N THR A 28 19.11 2.23 25.09
CA THR A 28 19.12 2.38 26.55
C THR A 28 19.07 1.06 27.31
N GLY A 29 18.98 -0.08 26.62
CA GLY A 29 18.92 -1.42 27.23
C GLY A 29 17.59 -1.76 27.92
N SER A 30 16.54 -0.95 27.73
CA SER A 30 15.20 -1.15 28.32
C SER A 30 14.21 -1.81 27.34
N ALA A 31 14.70 -2.39 26.25
CA ALA A 31 13.87 -2.88 25.15
C ALA A 31 13.06 -4.14 25.49
N GLU A 32 13.51 -4.99 26.43
CA GLU A 32 12.90 -6.29 26.69
C GLU A 32 11.41 -6.20 27.04
N ALA A 33 11.01 -5.24 27.88
CA ALA A 33 9.60 -5.02 28.24
C ALA A 33 8.76 -4.52 27.06
N LEU A 34 9.36 -3.73 26.16
CA LEU A 34 8.71 -3.21 24.96
C LEU A 34 8.59 -4.29 23.88
N GLU A 35 9.61 -5.11 23.69
CA GLU A 35 9.59 -6.21 22.72
C GLU A 35 8.60 -7.30 23.12
N ALA A 36 8.50 -7.61 24.42
CA ALA A 36 7.52 -8.57 24.93
C ALA A 36 6.05 -8.11 24.73
N THR A 37 5.80 -6.80 24.74
CA THR A 37 4.44 -6.24 24.56
C THR A 37 4.08 -6.00 23.10
N LEU A 38 5.05 -5.58 22.27
CA LEU A 38 4.82 -5.32 20.85
C LEU A 38 4.92 -6.58 19.96
N GLY A 39 5.62 -7.62 20.41
CA GLY A 39 5.77 -8.87 19.68
C GLY A 39 6.28 -8.65 18.25
N ALA A 40 5.55 -9.15 17.25
CA ALA A 40 5.94 -9.06 15.83
C ALA A 40 6.11 -7.62 15.31
N PHE A 41 5.51 -6.62 15.95
CA PHE A 41 5.66 -5.21 15.57
C PHE A 41 6.95 -4.57 16.08
N ALA A 42 7.67 -5.23 17.01
CA ALA A 42 8.89 -4.69 17.59
C ALA A 42 10.08 -4.73 16.62
N ASN A 43 10.13 -5.76 15.77
CA ASN A 43 11.20 -5.91 14.77
C ASN A 43 10.87 -5.15 13.48
N ASP A 44 9.62 -5.22 13.04
CA ASP A 44 9.16 -4.54 11.85
C ASP A 44 7.80 -3.90 12.08
N ALA A 45 7.74 -2.57 12.06
CA ALA A 45 6.51 -1.84 12.34
C ALA A 45 5.43 -2.01 11.26
N PHE A 46 5.81 -2.39 10.03
CA PHE A 46 4.92 -2.45 8.87
C PHE A 46 4.77 -3.85 8.27
N ALA A 47 5.73 -4.74 8.50
CA ALA A 47 5.73 -6.06 7.91
C ALA A 47 4.50 -6.91 8.32
N PRO A 48 4.01 -6.85 9.57
CA PRO A 48 2.78 -7.55 9.97
C PRO A 48 1.50 -7.05 9.29
N LEU A 49 1.50 -5.86 8.68
CA LEU A 49 0.36 -5.28 7.97
C LEU A 49 0.48 -5.41 6.45
N ASN A 50 1.63 -5.83 5.94
CA ASN A 50 1.86 -5.95 4.51
C ASN A 50 1.42 -7.35 4.03
N PRO A 51 0.38 -7.46 3.18
CA PRO A 51 -0.10 -8.76 2.69
C PRO A 51 0.99 -9.54 1.94
N ALA A 52 1.90 -8.85 1.23
CA ALA A 52 3.00 -9.50 0.54
C ALA A 52 4.04 -10.08 1.51
N TYR A 53 4.36 -9.38 2.60
CA TYR A 53 5.30 -9.87 3.60
C TYR A 53 4.74 -11.10 4.32
N ILE A 54 3.45 -11.07 4.68
CA ILE A 54 2.79 -12.22 5.30
C ILE A 54 2.85 -13.42 4.36
N LEU A 55 2.52 -13.24 3.08
CA LEU A 55 2.48 -14.32 2.10
C LEU A 55 3.86 -14.89 1.73
N PHE A 56 4.88 -14.04 1.61
CA PHE A 56 6.19 -14.45 1.08
C PHE A 56 7.28 -14.67 2.14
N VAL A 57 7.09 -14.18 3.37
CA VAL A 57 8.09 -14.30 4.44
C VAL A 57 7.51 -15.10 5.60
N VAL A 58 6.42 -14.62 6.20
CA VAL A 58 5.83 -15.23 7.40
C VAL A 58 5.29 -16.62 7.11
N LEU A 59 4.64 -16.80 5.95
CA LEU A 59 4.01 -18.06 5.59
C LEU A 59 5.04 -19.19 5.35
N PRO A 60 6.11 -19.00 4.56
CA PRO A 60 7.20 -19.96 4.48
C PRO A 60 7.89 -20.23 5.83
N GLU A 61 8.11 -19.19 6.65
CA GLU A 61 8.73 -19.32 7.96
C GLU A 61 7.88 -20.19 8.89
N GLN A 62 6.57 -19.96 8.93
CA GLN A 62 5.61 -20.77 9.68
C GLN A 62 5.56 -22.22 9.19
N MET A 63 5.62 -22.43 7.88
CA MET A 63 5.71 -23.78 7.30
C MET A 63 7.00 -24.49 7.73
N SER A 64 8.13 -23.79 7.76
CA SER A 64 9.42 -24.34 8.17
C SER A 64 9.52 -24.60 9.68
N SER A 65 8.78 -23.85 10.49
CA SER A 65 8.75 -23.98 11.96
C SER A 65 7.91 -25.17 12.46
N GLY A 66 7.30 -25.94 11.56
CA GLY A 66 6.50 -27.13 11.92
C GLY A 66 5.13 -26.82 12.55
N LEU A 67 4.72 -25.55 12.58
CA LEU A 67 3.43 -25.09 13.11
C LEU A 67 2.25 -25.32 12.13
N TRP A 68 2.53 -25.79 10.91
CA TRP A 68 1.52 -26.08 9.88
C TRP A 68 1.04 -27.53 9.98
N PRO A 69 -0.27 -27.83 9.86
CA PRO A 69 -0.76 -29.20 9.82
C PRO A 69 -0.14 -29.95 8.63
N THR A 70 0.63 -31.00 8.93
CA THR A 70 1.21 -31.89 7.92
C THR A 70 0.24 -33.00 7.51
N SER A 71 -0.95 -33.07 8.12
CA SER A 71 -1.97 -34.10 7.86
C SER A 71 -3.40 -33.56 8.02
N PHE A 72 -4.37 -34.21 7.38
CA PHE A 72 -5.80 -33.88 7.54
C PHE A 72 -6.27 -34.03 9.00
N ASP A 73 -5.66 -34.95 9.75
CA ASP A 73 -5.92 -35.18 11.17
C ASP A 73 -5.33 -34.08 12.08
N THR A 74 -4.46 -33.21 11.58
CA THR A 74 -3.93 -32.07 12.35
C THR A 74 -4.57 -30.74 11.95
N LEU A 75 -5.40 -30.76 10.90
CA LEU A 75 -6.03 -29.58 10.31
C LEU A 75 -7.10 -28.96 11.23
N TRP A 76 -7.67 -29.75 12.15
CA TRP A 76 -8.71 -29.32 13.07
C TRP A 76 -8.19 -28.72 14.39
N TYR A 77 -6.87 -28.67 14.64
CA TYR A 77 -6.31 -27.99 15.81
C TYR A 77 -6.17 -26.47 15.60
N PHE A 78 -7.22 -25.81 15.09
CA PHE A 78 -7.24 -24.36 14.84
C PHE A 78 -6.95 -23.52 16.08
N THR A 79 -7.15 -24.06 17.29
CA THR A 79 -6.81 -23.42 18.57
C THR A 79 -5.31 -23.29 18.81
N GLN A 80 -4.46 -24.08 18.16
CA GLN A 80 -2.99 -23.98 18.28
C GLN A 80 -2.36 -22.99 17.30
N TRP A 81 -3.14 -22.50 16.32
CA TRP A 81 -2.62 -21.66 15.25
C TRP A 81 -2.66 -20.15 15.59
N GLY A 82 -3.08 -19.78 16.80
CA GLY A 82 -2.94 -18.45 17.43
C GLY A 82 -2.92 -17.22 16.49
N TRP A 83 -1.81 -16.47 16.54
CA TRP A 83 -1.54 -15.29 15.73
C TRP A 83 -1.45 -15.55 14.21
N PRO A 84 -0.83 -16.65 13.73
CA PRO A 84 -0.83 -17.04 12.31
C PRO A 84 -2.20 -17.05 11.62
N LEU A 85 -3.25 -17.56 12.29
CA LEU A 85 -4.61 -17.57 11.72
C LEU A 85 -5.15 -16.17 11.45
N VAL A 86 -4.87 -15.22 12.35
CA VAL A 86 -5.31 -13.82 12.18
C VAL A 86 -4.62 -13.19 10.97
N GLN A 87 -3.32 -13.46 10.79
CA GLN A 87 -2.56 -12.98 9.62
C GLN A 87 -3.06 -13.60 8.32
N LEU A 88 -3.34 -14.91 8.32
CA LEU A 88 -3.86 -15.61 7.14
C LEU A 88 -5.28 -15.14 6.78
N GLY A 89 -6.15 -14.95 7.79
CA GLY A 89 -7.47 -14.35 7.62
C GLY A 89 -7.41 -12.93 7.07
N PHE A 90 -6.47 -12.11 7.55
CA PHE A 90 -6.23 -10.77 7.02
C PHE A 90 -5.76 -10.80 5.55
N VAL A 91 -4.84 -11.70 5.20
CA VAL A 91 -4.39 -11.87 3.80
C VAL A 91 -5.54 -12.27 2.90
N ILE A 92 -6.34 -13.27 3.28
CA ILE A 92 -7.52 -13.70 2.51
C ILE A 92 -8.49 -12.53 2.33
N PHE A 93 -8.76 -11.79 3.41
CA PHE A 93 -9.63 -10.61 3.36
C PHE A 93 -9.10 -9.55 2.38
N VAL A 94 -7.81 -9.22 2.45
CA VAL A 94 -7.18 -8.26 1.53
C VAL A 94 -7.19 -8.77 0.08
N PHE A 95 -6.97 -10.06 -0.15
CA PHE A 95 -7.07 -10.66 -1.48
C PHE A 95 -8.50 -10.57 -2.04
N LEU A 96 -9.51 -10.91 -1.25
CA LEU A 96 -10.93 -10.80 -1.64
C LEU A 96 -11.30 -9.35 -1.99
N ILE A 97 -10.84 -8.38 -1.20
CA ILE A 97 -11.05 -6.95 -1.51
C ILE A 97 -10.27 -6.53 -2.75
N SER A 98 -9.07 -7.08 -2.97
CA SER A 98 -8.24 -6.72 -4.12
C SER A 98 -8.86 -7.12 -5.47
N PHE A 99 -9.81 -8.06 -5.49
CA PHE A 99 -10.61 -8.36 -6.69
C PHE A 99 -11.52 -7.18 -7.08
N TRP A 100 -12.04 -6.43 -6.11
CA TRP A 100 -12.92 -5.28 -6.37
C TRP A 100 -12.17 -3.95 -6.42
N ILE A 101 -11.16 -3.78 -5.57
CA ILE A 101 -10.40 -2.53 -5.46
C ILE A 101 -8.92 -2.87 -5.67
N PRO A 102 -8.37 -2.60 -6.86
CA PRO A 102 -6.96 -2.84 -7.11
C PRO A 102 -6.12 -2.02 -6.12
N ARG A 103 -5.12 -2.68 -5.51
CA ARG A 103 -4.13 -2.03 -4.63
C ARG A 103 -4.75 -1.30 -3.43
N TRP A 104 -5.88 -1.78 -2.89
CA TRP A 104 -6.58 -1.19 -1.74
C TRP A 104 -5.66 -0.81 -0.57
N PHE A 105 -4.80 -1.74 -0.14
CA PHE A 105 -3.85 -1.50 0.95
C PHE A 105 -2.88 -0.34 0.62
N CYS A 106 -2.27 -0.37 -0.56
CA CYS A 106 -1.37 0.70 -1.02
C CYS A 106 -2.09 2.05 -1.16
N ARG A 107 -3.37 2.02 -1.54
CA ARG A 107 -4.18 3.22 -1.75
C ARG A 107 -4.54 3.91 -0.43
N TRP A 108 -4.87 3.16 0.63
CA TRP A 108 -5.46 3.74 1.86
C TRP A 108 -4.63 3.54 3.12
N MET A 109 -3.94 2.42 3.27
CA MET A 109 -3.28 2.05 4.53
C MET A 109 -1.76 2.15 4.50
N CYS A 110 -1.13 2.06 3.32
CA CYS A 110 0.32 2.01 3.22
C CYS A 110 0.97 3.36 3.58
N PRO A 111 1.74 3.44 4.68
CA PRO A 111 2.42 4.65 5.11
C PRO A 111 3.67 4.94 4.27
N ALA A 112 4.32 3.91 3.71
CA ALA A 112 5.37 4.10 2.71
C ALA A 112 4.84 4.85 1.48
N GLY A 113 3.57 4.65 1.12
CA GLY A 113 2.91 5.42 0.06
C GLY A 113 2.88 6.92 0.33
N TRP A 114 2.79 7.36 1.59
CA TRP A 114 2.91 8.77 1.95
C TRP A 114 4.34 9.28 1.85
N PHE A 115 5.32 8.50 2.30
CA PHE A 115 6.73 8.85 2.17
C PHE A 115 7.14 9.01 0.70
N TYR A 116 6.78 8.07 -0.17
CA TYR A 116 7.03 8.18 -1.61
C TYR A 116 6.31 9.38 -2.24
N SER A 117 5.18 9.80 -1.67
CA SER A 117 4.43 10.98 -2.10
C SER A 117 5.21 12.30 -1.92
N LEU A 118 6.21 12.34 -1.04
CA LEU A 118 7.08 13.51 -0.84
C LEU A 118 8.07 13.66 -1.99
N PHE A 119 8.70 12.56 -2.40
CA PHE A 119 9.70 12.54 -3.47
C PHE A 119 9.08 12.54 -4.86
N SER A 120 7.83 12.10 -4.99
CA SER A 120 7.18 12.09 -6.29
C SER A 120 6.97 13.50 -6.82
N LYS A 121 6.84 14.54 -5.98
CA LYS A 121 6.69 15.97 -6.39
C LYS A 121 7.69 16.46 -7.43
N ASP A 122 8.91 15.95 -7.38
CA ASP A 122 10.00 16.36 -8.27
C ASP A 122 10.18 15.40 -9.46
N ALA A 123 9.13 14.63 -9.80
CA ALA A 123 9.15 13.74 -10.95
C ALA A 123 9.34 14.53 -12.24
N LEU A 124 10.54 14.42 -12.83
CA LEU A 124 10.90 15.00 -14.14
C LEU A 124 9.97 14.53 -15.27
N ILE A 125 9.37 13.35 -15.10
CA ILE A 125 8.49 12.72 -16.08
C ILE A 125 7.07 12.72 -15.53
N GLY A 126 6.15 13.32 -16.29
CA GLY A 126 4.74 13.34 -15.95
C GLY A 126 3.85 13.04 -17.14
N ILE A 127 2.55 13.09 -16.87
CA ILE A 127 1.53 12.78 -17.85
C ILE A 127 0.83 14.10 -18.22
N GLY A 128 0.74 14.40 -19.51
CA GLY A 128 -0.01 15.53 -20.04
C GLY A 128 -1.29 15.09 -20.75
N ARG A 129 -2.22 16.02 -20.89
CA ARG A 129 -3.43 15.87 -21.70
C ARG A 129 -3.39 16.86 -22.86
N ASN A 130 -3.71 16.40 -24.06
CA ASN A 130 -3.89 17.28 -25.21
C ASN A 130 -5.31 17.87 -25.16
N PRO A 131 -5.49 19.20 -24.97
CA PRO A 131 -6.80 19.82 -24.85
C PRO A 131 -7.63 19.69 -26.14
N ALA A 132 -7.00 19.54 -27.31
CA ALA A 132 -7.72 19.38 -28.57
C ALA A 132 -8.36 17.99 -28.74
N ARG A 133 -7.87 16.97 -28.00
CA ARG A 133 -8.37 15.58 -28.09
C ARG A 133 -9.11 15.13 -26.84
N CYS A 134 -8.87 15.79 -25.70
CA CYS A 134 -9.48 15.43 -24.43
C CYS A 134 -10.87 16.06 -24.32
N THR A 135 -11.89 15.25 -24.08
CA THR A 135 -13.27 15.69 -23.86
C THR A 135 -13.69 15.39 -22.41
N PRO A 136 -13.21 16.15 -21.42
CA PRO A 136 -13.37 15.83 -19.99
C PRO A 136 -14.82 15.88 -19.47
N GLU A 137 -15.71 16.59 -20.19
CA GLU A 137 -17.13 16.70 -19.87
C GLU A 137 -17.90 15.41 -20.17
N THR A 138 -17.49 14.68 -21.22
CA THR A 138 -18.17 13.47 -21.70
C THR A 138 -17.37 12.18 -21.46
N CYS A 139 -16.08 12.29 -21.13
CA CYS A 139 -15.18 11.15 -20.94
C CYS A 139 -14.55 11.16 -19.55
N ASN A 140 -14.68 10.03 -18.84
CA ASN A 140 -14.10 9.79 -17.52
C ASN A 140 -13.26 8.49 -17.46
N VAL A 141 -13.07 7.80 -18.59
CA VAL A 141 -12.38 6.49 -18.70
C VAL A 141 -11.04 6.48 -17.98
N CYS A 142 -10.25 7.54 -18.13
CA CYS A 142 -8.92 7.64 -17.50
C CYS A 142 -8.94 7.65 -15.97
N GLU A 143 -10.02 8.13 -15.34
CA GLU A 143 -10.20 8.10 -13.89
C GLU A 143 -10.75 6.74 -13.42
N GLU A 144 -11.60 6.10 -14.22
CA GLU A 144 -12.20 4.79 -13.92
C GLU A 144 -11.17 3.65 -13.95
N VAL A 145 -10.29 3.64 -14.96
CA VAL A 145 -9.24 2.62 -15.09
C VAL A 145 -8.07 2.83 -14.15
N CYS A 146 -7.97 3.99 -13.50
CA CYS A 146 -6.83 4.31 -12.65
C CYS A 146 -6.86 3.46 -11.37
N PRO A 147 -5.89 2.55 -11.14
CA PRO A 147 -5.90 1.67 -9.97
C PRO A 147 -5.75 2.44 -8.66
N MET A 148 -5.11 3.63 -8.72
CA MET A 148 -4.97 4.53 -7.57
C MET A 148 -6.16 5.48 -7.42
N ASN A 149 -7.12 5.46 -8.37
CA ASN A 149 -8.31 6.30 -8.45
C ASN A 149 -7.98 7.78 -8.23
N ILE A 150 -7.10 8.26 -9.11
CA ILE A 150 -6.64 9.64 -9.13
C ILE A 150 -7.59 10.45 -10.01
N ARG A 151 -7.98 11.63 -9.55
CA ARG A 151 -8.84 12.54 -10.32
C ARG A 151 -8.03 13.32 -11.34
N ILE A 152 -7.62 12.64 -12.41
CA ILE A 152 -6.80 13.16 -13.52
C ILE A 152 -7.35 14.48 -14.08
N ARG A 153 -8.68 14.64 -14.14
CA ARG A 153 -9.31 15.82 -14.73
C ARG A 153 -9.08 17.11 -13.95
N LYS A 154 -8.79 17.02 -12.64
CA LYS A 154 -8.54 18.18 -11.77
C LYS A 154 -7.15 18.81 -11.95
N PHE A 155 -6.22 18.09 -12.55
CA PHE A 155 -4.85 18.55 -12.77
C PHE A 155 -4.73 19.33 -14.09
N PRO A 156 -3.73 20.22 -14.24
CA PRO A 156 -3.56 21.00 -15.47
C PRO A 156 -3.29 20.10 -16.69
N TYR A 157 -3.63 20.59 -17.88
CA TYR A 157 -3.46 19.84 -19.14
C TYR A 157 -1.99 19.64 -19.51
N GLN A 158 -1.12 20.59 -19.16
CA GLN A 158 0.29 20.53 -19.50
C GLN A 158 0.99 19.37 -18.78
N HIS A 159 0.90 19.35 -17.45
CA HIS A 159 1.62 18.41 -16.61
C HIS A 159 0.77 18.00 -15.40
N MET A 160 0.24 16.78 -15.42
CA MET A 160 -0.42 16.18 -14.28
C MET A 160 0.64 15.63 -13.33
N HIS A 161 0.67 16.22 -12.14
CA HIS A 161 1.45 15.72 -11.02
C HIS A 161 0.51 15.25 -9.91
N SER A 162 0.45 13.95 -9.64
CA SER A 162 -0.21 13.42 -8.45
C SER A 162 0.79 12.56 -7.70
N PRO A 163 0.95 12.79 -6.39
CA PRO A 163 1.98 12.10 -5.64
C PRO A 163 1.60 10.65 -5.29
N ASP A 164 0.34 10.27 -5.53
CA ASP A 164 -0.17 8.90 -5.46
C ASP A 164 -0.06 8.17 -6.82
N CYS A 165 0.42 8.82 -7.89
CA CYS A 165 0.56 8.22 -9.21
C CYS A 165 1.76 7.26 -9.25
N ILE A 166 1.49 6.00 -9.63
CA ILE A 166 2.52 4.95 -9.79
C ILE A 166 3.05 4.81 -11.22
N MET A 167 2.70 5.75 -12.12
CA MET A 167 3.14 5.74 -13.52
C MET A 167 2.87 4.42 -14.26
N CYS A 168 1.74 3.74 -13.97
CA CYS A 168 1.36 2.49 -14.65
C CYS A 168 0.93 2.68 -16.11
N LEU A 169 0.62 3.91 -16.52
CA LEU A 169 0.20 4.29 -17.88
C LEU A 169 -1.13 3.66 -18.36
N ASP A 170 -1.91 3.03 -17.48
CA ASP A 170 -3.24 2.49 -17.81
C ASP A 170 -4.19 3.56 -18.38
N CYS A 171 -4.09 4.78 -17.87
CA CYS A 171 -4.87 5.90 -18.38
C CYS A 171 -4.55 6.21 -19.86
N LYS A 172 -3.30 6.02 -20.29
CA LYS A 172 -2.86 6.24 -21.67
C LYS A 172 -3.32 5.10 -22.58
N SER A 173 -3.19 3.84 -22.14
CA SER A 173 -3.55 2.66 -22.93
C SER A 173 -5.05 2.55 -23.19
N HIS A 174 -5.89 2.93 -22.21
CA HIS A 174 -7.35 2.87 -22.32
C HIS A 174 -8.01 4.17 -22.80
N CYS A 175 -7.24 5.20 -23.20
CA CYS A 175 -7.82 6.46 -23.65
C CYS A 175 -8.42 6.33 -25.07
N PRO A 176 -9.75 6.49 -25.26
CA PRO A 176 -10.37 6.32 -26.57
C PRO A 176 -9.90 7.36 -27.60
N ASN A 177 -9.58 8.58 -27.13
CA ASN A 177 -9.19 9.69 -28.00
C ASN A 177 -7.65 9.82 -28.15
N ASN A 178 -6.86 8.91 -27.56
CA ASN A 178 -5.40 9.03 -27.50
C ASN A 178 -4.93 10.44 -27.09
N ALA A 179 -5.60 11.02 -26.10
CA ALA A 179 -5.38 12.38 -25.65
C ALA A 179 -4.25 12.50 -24.61
N ILE A 180 -3.85 11.38 -24.00
CA ILE A 180 -2.86 11.32 -22.93
C ILE A 180 -1.47 11.13 -23.53
N VAL A 181 -0.54 12.02 -23.19
CA VAL A 181 0.84 12.04 -23.68
C VAL A 181 1.81 12.07 -22.51
N MET A 182 2.99 11.49 -22.67
CA MET A 182 4.06 11.68 -21.69
C MET A 182 4.73 13.02 -21.96
N ARG A 183 4.97 13.81 -20.93
CA ARG A 183 5.69 15.07 -21.02
C ARG A 183 6.79 15.12 -19.97
N PHE A 184 7.93 15.63 -20.38
CA PHE A 184 9.00 16.03 -19.46
C PHE A 184 8.66 17.42 -18.93
N SER A 185 8.91 17.63 -17.63
CA SER A 185 8.82 18.96 -17.02
C SER A 185 9.90 19.90 -17.53
#